data_AF-A0A9X4MDM2-F1
#
_entry.id   AF-A0A9X4MDM2-F1
#
_cell.length_a   1.000
_cell.length_b   1.000
_cell.length_c   1.000
_cell.angle_alpha   90.00
_cell.angle_beta   90.00
_cell.angle_gamma   90.00
#
_symmetry.space_group_name_H-M   'P 1'
#
loop_
_entity.id
_entity.type
_entity.pdbx_description
1 polymer ?
#
loop_
_entity_poly.entity_id
_entity_poly.type
_entity_poly.pdbx_seq_one_letter_code
_entity_poly.pdbx_strand_id
1 'polypeptide(L)'
;MSLSSQAFMQTMEARISFSDADKALLKANAAWGNSIALQMAEVFYAYLASDPEMNQILNAKEGRMHRLNETFVEWFGEMFTGMDDWGIAYAERRWRIGLVHVQIGIGPQHVVPAMATVVHEVGKQLKSAGLSEDLRDALGRICMIDLAFIEQAYVEVSSQAVMRETGWTESLFKRMITTGAARMQ
;
A
#
# COMPACT_ATOMS: atom_id res chain seq x y z
N MET A 1 1.06 6.75 -21.20
CA MET A 1 0.70 7.91 -20.33
C MET A 1 0.81 7.47 -18.88
N SER A 2 1.52 8.22 -18.01
CA SER A 2 1.52 7.95 -16.58
C SER A 2 0.11 8.16 -16.03
N LEU A 3 -0.41 7.22 -15.27
CA LEU A 3 -1.75 7.31 -14.74
C LEU A 3 -1.78 8.40 -13.64
N SER A 4 -2.78 9.28 -13.66
CA SER A 4 -2.95 10.26 -12.58
C SER A 4 -3.30 9.52 -11.29
N SER A 5 -2.55 9.76 -10.21
CA SER A 5 -2.80 9.12 -8.91
C SER A 5 -4.23 9.36 -8.42
N GLN A 6 -4.76 10.57 -8.62
CA GLN A 6 -6.15 10.90 -8.31
C GLN A 6 -7.15 10.10 -9.17
N ALA A 7 -6.89 9.97 -10.47
CA ALA A 7 -7.74 9.16 -11.35
C ALA A 7 -7.68 7.66 -10.99
N PHE A 8 -6.52 7.18 -10.53
CA PHE A 8 -6.39 5.82 -9.98
C PHE A 8 -7.26 5.64 -8.75
N MET A 9 -7.17 6.58 -7.81
CA MET A 9 -7.93 6.53 -6.56
C MET A 9 -9.42 6.42 -6.86
N GLN A 10 -9.97 7.32 -7.68
CA GLN A 10 -11.38 7.30 -8.08
C GLN A 10 -11.78 5.98 -8.76
N THR A 11 -10.91 5.44 -9.61
CA THR A 11 -11.14 4.14 -10.27
C THR A 11 -11.21 3.01 -9.26
N MET A 12 -10.32 3.01 -8.27
CA MET A 12 -10.25 1.99 -7.23
C MET A 12 -11.41 2.10 -6.24
N GLU A 13 -11.78 3.31 -5.84
CA GLU A 13 -12.97 3.58 -5.02
C GLU A 13 -14.23 3.01 -5.68
N ALA A 14 -14.43 3.28 -6.98
CA ALA A 14 -15.56 2.76 -7.74
C ALA A 14 -15.56 1.23 -7.84
N ARG A 15 -14.40 0.61 -8.10
CA ARG A 15 -14.28 -0.86 -8.27
C ARG A 15 -14.50 -1.63 -6.97
N ILE A 16 -14.02 -1.09 -5.86
CA ILE A 16 -14.09 -1.73 -4.54
C ILE A 16 -15.31 -1.22 -3.74
N SER A 17 -16.09 -0.28 -4.30
CA SER A 17 -17.24 0.34 -3.64
C SER A 17 -16.87 0.97 -2.28
N PHE A 18 -15.74 1.69 -2.24
CA PHE A 18 -15.35 2.51 -1.09
C PHE A 18 -16.15 3.81 -1.10
N SER A 19 -17.13 3.90 -0.21
CA SER A 19 -18.18 4.93 -0.21
C SER A 19 -17.93 6.03 0.82
N ASP A 20 -18.72 7.10 0.74
CA ASP A 20 -18.70 8.17 1.75
C ASP A 20 -19.08 7.67 3.16
N ALA A 21 -19.87 6.59 3.25
CA ALA A 21 -20.18 5.95 4.52
C ALA A 21 -18.95 5.25 5.13
N ASP A 22 -18.13 4.58 4.30
CA ASP A 22 -16.87 3.99 4.74
C ASP A 22 -15.91 5.09 5.24
N LYS A 23 -15.79 6.18 4.47
CA LYS A 23 -14.97 7.35 4.82
C LYS A 23 -15.39 7.98 6.15
N ALA A 24 -16.70 8.17 6.34
CA ALA A 24 -17.25 8.72 7.58
C ALA A 24 -17.00 7.78 8.77
N LEU A 25 -17.16 6.47 8.57
CA LEU A 25 -16.92 5.46 9.60
C LEU A 25 -15.44 5.41 10.01
N LEU A 26 -14.52 5.47 9.06
CA LEU A 26 -13.08 5.55 9.30
C LEU A 26 -12.72 6.80 10.10
N LYS A 27 -13.22 7.97 9.69
CA LYS A 27 -13.01 9.25 10.39
C LYS A 27 -13.53 9.22 11.83
N ALA A 28 -14.72 8.66 12.04
CA ALA A 28 -15.32 8.53 13.37
C ALA A 28 -14.48 7.66 14.33
N ASN A 29 -13.66 6.74 13.78
CA ASN A 29 -12.82 5.82 14.54
C ASN A 29 -11.32 6.18 14.50
N ALA A 30 -10.95 7.37 14.01
CA ALA A 30 -9.55 7.78 13.89
C ALA A 30 -8.79 7.80 15.22
N ALA A 31 -9.46 8.19 16.32
CA ALA A 31 -8.86 8.17 17.65
C ALA A 31 -8.49 6.74 18.09
N TRP A 32 -9.33 5.76 17.77
CA TRP A 32 -9.05 4.35 18.02
C TRP A 32 -7.97 3.81 17.10
N GLY A 33 -8.01 4.14 15.80
CA GLY A 33 -6.94 3.76 14.86
C GLY A 33 -5.56 4.24 15.32
N ASN A 34 -5.49 5.49 15.79
CA ASN A 34 -4.26 6.05 16.33
C ASN A 34 -3.80 5.37 17.63
N SER A 35 -4.72 4.91 18.49
CA SER A 35 -4.33 4.27 19.75
C SER A 35 -3.70 2.90 19.56
N ILE A 36 -4.03 2.19 18.46
CA ILE A 36 -3.44 0.88 18.13
C ILE A 36 -2.26 0.95 17.15
N ALA A 37 -2.00 2.11 16.54
CA ALA A 37 -1.04 2.25 15.44
C ALA A 37 0.38 1.77 15.78
N LEU A 38 0.85 2.04 17.02
CA LEU A 38 2.17 1.58 17.47
C LEU A 38 2.24 0.05 17.58
N GLN A 39 1.22 -0.57 18.17
CA GLN A 39 1.13 -2.03 18.27
C GLN A 39 1.05 -2.68 16.88
N MET A 40 0.33 -2.05 15.96
CA MET A 40 0.27 -2.49 14.56
C MET A 40 1.65 -2.46 13.89
N ALA A 41 2.45 -1.41 14.14
CA ALA A 41 3.81 -1.30 13.64
C ALA A 41 4.71 -2.41 14.19
N GLU A 42 4.61 -2.71 15.49
CA GLU A 42 5.37 -3.78 16.14
C GLU A 42 5.06 -5.15 15.51
N VAL A 43 3.77 -5.47 15.31
CA VAL A 43 3.36 -6.73 14.67
C VAL A 43 3.86 -6.80 13.23
N PHE A 44 3.74 -5.71 12.47
CA PHE A 44 4.19 -5.63 11.09
C PHE A 44 5.71 -5.84 10.95
N TYR A 45 6.52 -5.13 11.74
CA TYR A 45 7.97 -5.26 11.67
C TYR A 45 8.48 -6.56 12.29
N ALA A 46 7.79 -7.14 13.28
CA ALA A 46 8.11 -8.48 13.77
C ALA A 46 7.88 -9.55 12.68
N TYR A 47 6.78 -9.44 11.92
CA TYR A 47 6.52 -10.30 10.77
C TYR A 47 7.64 -10.17 9.72
N LEU A 48 7.97 -8.95 9.29
CA LEU A 48 9.02 -8.73 8.30
C LEU A 48 10.40 -9.18 8.78
N ALA A 49 10.74 -8.99 10.06
CA ALA A 49 12.02 -9.42 10.61
C ALA A 49 12.19 -10.95 10.66
N SER A 50 11.11 -11.72 10.55
CA SER A 50 11.17 -13.18 10.48
C SER A 50 11.65 -13.71 9.13
N ASP A 51 11.56 -12.90 8.07
CA ASP A 51 12.08 -13.22 6.76
C ASP A 51 13.54 -12.71 6.62
N PRO A 52 14.51 -13.56 6.21
CA PRO A 52 15.92 -13.15 6.14
C PRO A 52 16.19 -11.99 5.16
N GLU A 53 15.51 -11.95 4.02
CA GLU A 53 15.69 -10.90 3.00
C GLU A 53 15.18 -9.56 3.53
N MET A 54 13.96 -9.56 4.09
CA MET A 54 13.37 -8.37 4.69
C MET A 54 14.16 -7.91 5.92
N ASN A 55 14.61 -8.82 6.77
CA ASN A 55 15.42 -8.49 7.94
C ASN A 55 16.75 -7.79 7.54
N GLN A 56 17.38 -8.22 6.44
CA GLN A 56 18.55 -7.52 5.92
C GLN A 56 18.22 -6.09 5.48
N ILE A 57 17.11 -5.89 4.76
CA ILE A 57 16.66 -4.56 4.33
C ILE A 57 16.36 -3.66 5.53
N LEU A 58 15.65 -4.17 6.52
CA LEU A 58 15.27 -3.44 7.74
C LEU A 58 16.50 -2.93 8.51
N ASN A 59 17.57 -3.73 8.56
CA ASN A 59 18.79 -3.44 9.32
C ASN A 59 19.92 -2.82 8.49
N ALA A 60 19.72 -2.56 7.19
CA ALA A 60 20.78 -2.07 6.31
C ALA A 60 21.34 -0.66 6.66
N LYS A 61 20.65 0.11 7.51
CA LYS A 61 21.10 1.45 7.96
C LYS A 61 20.75 1.68 9.43
N GLU A 62 21.67 2.30 10.16
CA GLU A 62 21.44 2.70 11.56
C GLU A 62 20.23 3.66 11.69
N GLY A 63 19.43 3.46 12.73
CA GLY A 63 18.21 4.23 12.99
C GLY A 63 17.09 4.04 11.96
N ARG A 64 17.24 3.15 10.96
CA ARG A 64 16.20 2.88 9.96
C ARG A 64 14.94 2.33 10.62
N MET A 65 15.06 1.38 11.54
CA MET A 65 13.91 0.77 12.20
C MET A 65 13.04 1.79 12.94
N HIS A 66 13.66 2.74 13.64
CA HIS A 66 12.94 3.79 14.36
C HIS A 66 12.11 4.66 13.40
N ARG A 67 12.74 5.16 12.33
CA ARG A 67 12.06 5.95 11.29
C ARG A 67 10.97 5.15 10.58
N LEU A 68 11.21 3.86 10.35
CA LEU A 68 10.24 2.95 9.73
C LEU A 68 8.97 2.83 10.60
N ASN A 69 9.12 2.65 11.92
CA ASN A 69 7.98 2.63 12.84
C ASN A 69 7.19 3.95 12.80
N GLU A 70 7.86 5.10 12.81
CA GLU A 70 7.18 6.40 12.68
C GLU A 70 6.39 6.51 11.37
N THR A 71 7.00 6.12 10.24
CA THR A 71 6.33 6.16 8.94
C THR A 71 5.16 5.19 8.83
N PHE A 72 5.25 4.02 9.48
CA PHE A 72 4.14 3.06 9.53
C PHE A 72 2.98 3.63 10.35
N VAL A 73 3.25 4.20 11.52
CA VAL A 73 2.24 4.81 12.38
C VAL A 73 1.51 5.93 11.64
N GLU A 74 2.25 6.78 10.92
CA GLU A 74 1.67 7.83 10.09
C GLU A 74 0.80 7.24 8.96
N TRP A 75 1.34 6.29 8.18
CA TRP A 75 0.61 5.63 7.10
C TRP A 75 -0.69 4.96 7.57
N PHE A 76 -0.64 4.28 8.71
CA PHE A 76 -1.78 3.59 9.30
C PHE A 76 -2.83 4.58 9.79
N GLY A 77 -2.43 5.64 10.51
CA GLY A 77 -3.35 6.69 10.96
C GLY A 77 -4.02 7.44 9.80
N GLU A 78 -3.30 7.64 8.69
CA GLU A 78 -3.84 8.23 7.47
C GLU A 78 -4.97 7.41 6.86
N MET A 79 -5.00 6.08 7.03
CA MET A 79 -6.13 5.27 6.57
C MET A 79 -7.45 5.67 7.23
N PHE A 80 -7.41 6.22 8.45
CA PHE A 80 -8.60 6.63 9.18
C PHE A 80 -8.99 8.08 8.87
N THR A 81 -8.00 8.94 8.67
CA THR A 81 -8.24 10.38 8.48
C THR A 81 -8.45 10.76 7.02
N GLY A 82 -7.86 9.99 6.10
CA GLY A 82 -7.84 10.27 4.66
C GLY A 82 -7.02 11.50 4.27
N MET A 83 -6.39 12.21 5.23
CA MET A 83 -5.70 13.52 5.13
C MET A 83 -6.51 14.66 4.47
N ASP A 84 -6.89 14.48 3.21
CA ASP A 84 -7.65 15.38 2.35
C ASP A 84 -8.91 14.68 1.80
N ASP A 85 -9.55 13.88 2.65
CA ASP A 85 -10.72 13.05 2.30
C ASP A 85 -10.44 12.04 1.19
N TRP A 86 -9.29 11.35 1.28
CA TRP A 86 -8.83 10.37 0.30
C TRP A 86 -8.68 10.99 -1.10
N GLY A 87 -8.31 12.27 -1.14
CA GLY A 87 -8.17 13.07 -2.33
C GLY A 87 -6.82 12.91 -3.01
N ILE A 88 -6.37 13.99 -3.65
CA ILE A 88 -5.12 13.99 -4.43
C ILE A 88 -3.89 13.82 -3.56
N ALA A 89 -3.85 14.43 -2.36
CA ALA A 89 -2.70 14.34 -1.47
C ALA A 89 -2.55 12.93 -0.89
N TYR A 90 -3.66 12.28 -0.53
CA TYR A 90 -3.67 10.86 -0.16
C TYR A 90 -3.12 10.00 -1.30
N ALA A 91 -3.68 10.15 -2.50
CA ALA A 91 -3.30 9.35 -3.67
C ALA A 91 -1.83 9.52 -4.06
N GLU A 92 -1.30 10.75 -4.05
CA GLU A 92 0.11 11.02 -4.31
C GLU A 92 1.03 10.41 -3.25
N ARG A 93 0.62 10.43 -1.99
CA ARG A 93 1.38 9.79 -0.90
C ARG A 93 1.42 8.27 -1.08
N ARG A 94 0.29 7.63 -1.43
CA ARG A 94 0.25 6.18 -1.73
C ARG A 94 1.08 5.80 -2.95
N TRP A 95 1.06 6.64 -3.98
CA TRP A 95 1.96 6.48 -5.12
C TRP A 95 3.44 6.54 -4.72
N ARG A 96 3.82 7.52 -3.89
CA ARG A 96 5.19 7.66 -3.39
C ARG A 96 5.64 6.46 -2.56
N ILE A 97 4.74 5.88 -1.76
CA ILE A 97 5.02 4.64 -1.03
C ILE A 97 5.35 3.52 -2.03
N GLY A 98 4.54 3.34 -3.07
CA GLY A 98 4.83 2.37 -4.14
C GLY A 98 6.19 2.58 -4.81
N LEU A 99 6.52 3.83 -5.16
CA LEU A 99 7.83 4.18 -5.74
C LEU A 99 9.01 3.72 -4.86
N VAL A 100 8.92 3.93 -3.56
CA VAL A 100 9.99 3.54 -2.61
C VAL A 100 10.15 2.03 -2.56
N HIS A 101 9.05 1.26 -2.60
CA HIS A 101 9.13 -0.20 -2.62
C HIS A 101 9.82 -0.73 -3.88
N VAL A 102 9.51 -0.14 -5.05
CA VAL A 102 10.20 -0.46 -6.31
C VAL A 102 11.69 -0.12 -6.24
N GLN A 103 12.03 1.07 -5.72
CA GLN A 103 13.43 1.54 -5.62
C GLN A 103 14.29 0.68 -4.71
N ILE A 104 13.72 0.15 -3.62
CA ILE A 104 14.42 -0.74 -2.68
C ILE A 104 14.53 -2.16 -3.24
N GLY A 105 13.70 -2.51 -4.23
CA GLY A 105 13.65 -3.85 -4.81
C GLY A 105 12.83 -4.85 -3.98
N ILE A 106 11.93 -4.37 -3.13
CA ILE A 106 10.98 -5.23 -2.42
C ILE A 106 10.01 -5.76 -3.48
N GLY A 107 9.81 -7.07 -3.60
CA GLY A 107 8.89 -7.65 -4.57
C GLY A 107 7.45 -7.82 -4.05
N PRO A 108 6.46 -8.00 -4.95
CA PRO A 108 5.06 -8.27 -4.59
C PRO A 108 4.89 -9.46 -3.62
N GLN A 109 5.76 -10.47 -3.71
CA GLN A 109 5.74 -11.63 -2.81
C GLN A 109 5.95 -11.28 -1.33
N HIS A 110 6.53 -10.11 -1.04
CA HIS A 110 6.72 -9.60 0.31
C HIS A 110 5.60 -8.63 0.72
N VAL A 111 5.18 -7.77 -0.20
CA VAL A 111 4.15 -6.74 0.06
C VAL A 111 2.77 -7.35 0.31
N VAL A 112 2.35 -8.32 -0.51
CA VAL A 112 0.99 -8.90 -0.39
C VAL A 112 0.79 -9.59 0.96
N PRO A 113 1.71 -10.47 1.44
CA PRO A 113 1.60 -11.04 2.78
C PRO A 113 1.75 -10.02 3.91
N ALA A 114 2.57 -8.98 3.73
CA ALA A 114 2.72 -7.92 4.72
C ALA A 114 1.41 -7.13 4.90
N MET A 115 0.71 -6.80 3.81
CA MET A 115 -0.62 -6.20 3.87
C MET A 115 -1.66 -7.14 4.50
N ALA A 116 -1.62 -8.44 4.18
CA ALA A 116 -2.49 -9.43 4.80
C ALA A 116 -2.29 -9.51 6.33
N THR A 117 -1.05 -9.36 6.80
CA THR A 117 -0.72 -9.29 8.22
C THR A 117 -1.36 -8.08 8.90
N VAL A 118 -1.32 -6.91 8.26
CA VAL A 118 -2.01 -5.70 8.75
C VAL A 118 -3.52 -5.93 8.85
N VAL A 119 -4.15 -6.40 7.77
CA VAL A 119 -5.61 -6.65 7.74
C VAL A 119 -6.03 -7.65 8.81
N HIS A 120 -5.27 -8.74 8.98
CA HIS A 120 -5.55 -9.76 9.99
C HIS A 120 -5.44 -9.22 11.41
N GLU A 121 -4.36 -8.48 11.71
CA GLU A 121 -4.14 -7.95 13.05
C GLU A 121 -5.18 -6.87 13.40
N VAL A 122 -5.48 -5.93 12.48
CA VAL A 122 -6.58 -4.97 12.67
C VAL A 122 -7.90 -5.69 12.95
N GLY A 123 -8.20 -6.77 12.22
CA GLY A 123 -9.41 -7.57 12.45
C GLY A 123 -9.51 -8.13 13.87
N LYS A 124 -8.38 -8.56 14.47
CA LYS A 124 -8.35 -9.00 15.87
C LYS A 124 -8.55 -7.83 16.83
N GLN A 125 -7.89 -6.70 16.58
CA GLN A 125 -8.00 -5.50 17.42
C GLN A 125 -9.44 -4.96 17.44
N LEU A 126 -10.09 -4.91 16.28
CA LEU A 126 -11.51 -4.55 16.14
C LEU A 126 -12.40 -5.47 16.97
N LYS A 127 -12.22 -6.79 16.81
CA LYS A 127 -12.99 -7.79 17.55
C LYS A 127 -12.79 -7.66 19.06
N SER A 128 -11.56 -7.44 19.52
CA SER A 128 -11.26 -7.24 20.94
C SER A 128 -11.85 -5.96 21.50
N ALA A 129 -11.95 -4.90 20.68
CA ALA A 129 -12.55 -3.63 21.06
C ALA A 129 -14.09 -3.61 20.95
N GLY A 130 -14.70 -4.68 20.41
CA GLY A 130 -16.15 -4.73 20.17
C GLY A 130 -16.63 -3.75 19.11
N LEU A 131 -15.78 -3.39 18.16
CA LEU A 131 -16.11 -2.48 17.05
C LEU A 131 -16.86 -3.21 15.94
N SER A 132 -17.58 -2.45 15.11
CA SER A 132 -18.48 -3.02 14.09
C SER A 132 -17.73 -3.74 12.98
N GLU A 133 -18.37 -4.76 12.40
CA GLU A 133 -17.89 -5.40 11.17
C GLU A 133 -17.87 -4.42 9.99
N ASP A 134 -18.75 -3.41 9.97
CA ASP A 134 -18.71 -2.36 8.93
C ASP A 134 -17.37 -1.60 8.94
N LEU A 135 -16.79 -1.34 10.12
CA LEU A 135 -15.49 -0.67 10.23
C LEU A 135 -14.37 -1.59 9.74
N ARG A 136 -14.49 -2.89 10.02
CA ARG A 136 -13.58 -3.92 9.51
C ARG A 136 -13.60 -3.95 7.98
N ASP A 137 -14.78 -3.92 7.38
CA ASP A 137 -14.95 -3.94 5.93
C ASP A 137 -14.41 -2.64 5.31
N ALA A 138 -14.70 -1.48 5.88
CA ALA A 138 -14.17 -0.19 5.44
C ALA A 138 -12.62 -0.17 5.46
N LEU A 139 -12.02 -0.67 6.55
CA LEU A 139 -10.56 -0.81 6.68
C LEU A 139 -9.98 -1.80 5.67
N GLY A 140 -10.65 -2.94 5.45
CA GLY A 140 -10.27 -3.91 4.43
C GLY A 140 -10.25 -3.29 3.04
N ARG A 141 -11.28 -2.52 2.68
CA ARG A 141 -11.37 -1.82 1.38
C ARG A 141 -10.21 -0.85 1.18
N ILE A 142 -9.94 0.04 2.14
CA ILE A 142 -8.85 1.02 1.99
C ILE A 142 -7.47 0.35 1.97
N CYS A 143 -7.26 -0.74 2.74
CA CYS A 143 -6.03 -1.54 2.65
C CYS A 143 -5.81 -2.13 1.25
N MET A 144 -6.88 -2.60 0.58
CA MET A 144 -6.78 -3.12 -0.78
C MET A 144 -6.52 -2.02 -1.82
N ILE A 145 -7.04 -0.82 -1.60
CA ILE A 145 -6.71 0.35 -2.43
C ILE A 145 -5.23 0.71 -2.26
N ASP A 146 -4.73 0.80 -1.04
CA ASP A 146 -3.31 1.08 -0.75
C ASP A 146 -2.38 0.01 -1.38
N LEU A 147 -2.75 -1.27 -1.28
CA LEU A 147 -2.03 -2.36 -1.95
C LEU A 147 -2.02 -2.18 -3.47
N ALA A 148 -3.16 -1.80 -4.07
CA ALA A 148 -3.25 -1.56 -5.50
C ALA A 148 -2.35 -0.43 -5.98
N PHE A 149 -2.12 0.61 -5.16
CA PHE A 149 -1.14 1.67 -5.49
C PHE A 149 0.29 1.13 -5.57
N ILE A 150 0.68 0.24 -4.66
CA ILE A 150 2.00 -0.37 -4.68
C ILE A 150 2.15 -1.29 -5.90
N GLU A 151 1.14 -2.12 -6.20
CA GLU A 151 1.13 -2.99 -7.38
C GLU A 151 1.18 -2.19 -8.69
N GLN A 152 0.41 -1.11 -8.78
CA GLN A 152 0.43 -0.24 -9.95
C GLN A 152 1.81 0.43 -10.13
N ALA A 153 2.47 0.81 -9.02
CA ALA A 153 3.83 1.33 -9.06
C ALA A 153 4.83 0.29 -9.61
N TYR A 154 4.74 -0.99 -9.24
CA TYR A 154 5.60 -2.03 -9.83
C TYR A 154 5.49 -2.07 -11.36
N VAL A 155 4.27 -1.99 -11.89
CA VAL A 155 4.04 -2.03 -13.34
C VAL A 155 4.55 -0.78 -14.03
N GLU A 156 4.13 0.40 -13.56
CA GLU A 156 4.43 1.65 -14.25
C GLU A 156 5.88 2.09 -14.06
N VAL A 157 6.42 1.97 -12.87
CA VAL A 157 7.77 2.47 -12.57
C VAL A 157 8.80 1.59 -13.23
N SER A 158 8.63 0.26 -13.18
CA SER A 158 9.54 -0.67 -13.86
C SER A 158 9.48 -0.51 -15.37
N SER A 159 8.29 -0.40 -15.96
CA SER A 159 8.16 -0.17 -17.41
C SER A 159 8.76 1.17 -17.84
N GLN A 160 8.51 2.24 -17.08
CA GLN A 160 9.11 3.55 -17.36
C GLN A 160 10.63 3.55 -17.20
N ALA A 161 11.17 2.87 -16.19
CA ALA A 161 12.61 2.75 -16.00
C ALA A 161 13.26 2.04 -17.21
N VAL A 162 12.70 0.92 -17.66
CA VAL A 162 13.19 0.19 -18.85
C VAL A 162 13.10 1.05 -20.10
N MET A 163 11.96 1.70 -20.35
CA MET A 163 11.80 2.56 -21.54
C MET A 163 12.77 3.75 -21.53
N ARG A 164 13.02 4.37 -20.37
CA ARG A 164 13.98 5.48 -20.24
C ARG A 164 15.40 5.03 -20.53
N GLU A 165 15.80 3.87 -20.00
CA GLU A 165 17.16 3.35 -20.17
C GLU A 165 17.42 2.85 -21.60
N THR A 166 16.41 2.22 -22.22
CA THR A 166 16.55 1.60 -23.55
C THR A 166 16.20 2.53 -24.72
N GLY A 167 15.48 3.63 -24.45
CA GLY A 167 14.91 4.50 -25.49
C GLY A 167 13.71 3.88 -26.23
N TRP A 168 13.15 2.77 -25.75
CA TRP A 168 11.99 2.14 -26.39
C TRP A 168 10.74 3.00 -26.29
N THR A 169 9.94 3.00 -27.36
CA THR A 169 8.62 3.62 -27.35
C THR A 169 7.64 2.79 -26.53
N GLU A 170 6.61 3.45 -25.95
CA GLU A 170 5.55 2.77 -25.21
C GLU A 170 4.84 1.69 -26.05
N SER A 171 4.66 1.94 -27.35
CA SER A 171 4.06 0.98 -28.27
C SER A 171 4.93 -0.25 -28.51
N LEU A 172 6.25 -0.07 -28.67
CA LEU A 172 7.19 -1.18 -28.80
C LEU A 172 7.24 -2.02 -27.52
N PHE A 173 7.37 -1.37 -26.36
CA PHE A 173 7.42 -2.06 -25.07
C PHE A 173 6.17 -2.92 -24.85
N LYS A 174 4.96 -2.36 -25.04
CA LYS A 174 3.71 -3.11 -24.89
C LYS A 174 3.65 -4.32 -25.83
N ARG A 175 4.03 -4.15 -27.10
CA ARG A 175 4.07 -5.26 -28.06
C ARG A 175 5.04 -6.35 -27.62
N MET A 176 6.22 -5.99 -27.13
CA MET A 176 7.22 -6.95 -26.64
C MET A 176 6.69 -7.76 -25.44
N ILE A 177 6.02 -7.10 -24.48
CA ILE A 177 5.40 -7.80 -23.36
C ILE A 177 4.31 -8.75 -23.85
N THR A 178 3.36 -8.30 -24.67
CA THR A 178 2.26 -9.15 -25.14
C THR A 178 2.76 -10.33 -25.98
N THR A 179 3.65 -10.10 -26.95
CA THR A 179 4.20 -11.17 -27.79
C THR A 179 5.14 -12.09 -27.02
N GLY A 180 5.92 -11.55 -26.09
CA GLY A 180 6.81 -12.33 -25.22
C GLY A 180 6.03 -13.24 -24.28
N ALA A 181 5.02 -12.69 -23.58
CA ALA A 181 4.15 -13.44 -22.67
C ALA A 181 3.40 -14.56 -23.39
N ALA A 182 2.92 -14.33 -24.62
CA ALA A 182 2.27 -15.37 -25.43
C ALA A 182 3.19 -16.56 -25.79
N ARG A 183 4.52 -16.39 -25.70
CA ARG A 183 5.51 -17.44 -25.97
C ARG A 183 6.03 -18.13 -24.71
N MET A 184 5.62 -17.67 -23.52
CA MET A 184 5.98 -18.28 -22.23
C MET A 184 4.97 -19.34 -21.77
N GLN A 185 3.92 -19.57 -22.57
CA GLN A 185 2.97 -20.67 -22.43
C GLN A 185 3.50 -21.92 -23.13
#